data_AF-A0A8B9WSP0-F1
#
_entry.id   AF-A0A8B9WSP0-F1
#
_cell.length_a   1.000
_cell.length_b   1.000
_cell.length_c   1.000
_cell.angle_alpha   90.00
_cell.angle_beta   90.00
_cell.angle_gamma   90.00
#
_symmetry.space_group_name_H-M   'P 1'
#
loop_
_entity.id
_entity.type
_entity.pdbx_description
1 polymer ?
#
loop_
_entity_poly.entity_id
_entity_poly.type
_entity_poly.pdbx_seq_one_letter_code
_entity_poly.pdbx_strand_id
1 'polypeptide(L)'
;FIVDDKGILRQITINDLPVGRSVDETLRLVQAFQFTDKHGEVCPAGWKPGSDTIKPDVQKSKEYGQAAVGGLENKTSFVLFSCLKP
;
A
#
# COMPACT_ATOMS: atom_id res chain seq x y z
N PHE A 1 -5.99 7.48 -13.45
CA PHE A 1 -7.04 7.50 -12.43
C PHE A 1 -7.49 6.07 -12.21
N ILE A 2 -7.60 5.63 -10.96
CA ILE A 2 -8.24 4.37 -10.58
C ILE A 2 -9.47 4.73 -9.74
N VAL A 3 -10.63 4.28 -10.19
CA VAL A 3 -11.94 4.53 -9.56
C VAL A 3 -12.52 3.18 -9.19
N ASP A 4 -13.07 3.06 -7.99
CA ASP A 4 -13.69 1.82 -7.51
C ASP A 4 -15.16 1.67 -7.96
N ASP A 5 -15.79 0.56 -7.58
CA ASP A 5 -17.18 0.23 -7.88
C ASP A 5 -18.21 1.16 -7.21
N LYS A 6 -17.78 1.93 -6.20
CA LYS A 6 -18.58 2.96 -5.52
C LYS A 6 -18.41 4.34 -6.15
N GLY A 7 -17.63 4.44 -7.22
CA GLY A 7 -17.33 5.71 -7.88
C GLY A 7 -16.34 6.59 -7.12
N ILE A 8 -15.61 6.04 -6.13
CA ILE A 8 -14.62 6.77 -5.35
C ILE A 8 -13.28 6.74 -6.07
N LEU A 9 -12.66 7.91 -6.21
CA LEU A 9 -11.32 8.03 -6.78
C LEU A 9 -10.27 7.56 -5.77
N ARG A 10 -9.61 6.43 -6.05
CA ARG A 10 -8.63 5.79 -5.16
C ARG A 10 -7.20 6.18 -5.47
N GLN A 11 -6.91 6.53 -6.73
CA GLN A 11 -5.54 6.82 -7.18
C GLN A 11 -5.50 7.74 -8.39
N ILE A 12 -4.54 8.67 -8.41
CA ILE A 12 -4.23 9.54 -9.54
C ILE A 12 -2.74 9.47 -9.83
N THR A 13 -2.39 9.13 -11.08
CA THR A 13 -1.03 9.27 -11.60
C THR A 13 -1.05 10.38 -12.65
N ILE A 14 -0.18 11.36 -12.49
CA ILE A 14 0.07 12.41 -13.48
C ILE A 14 1.54 12.29 -13.86
N ASN A 15 1.79 12.09 -15.15
CA ASN A 15 3.13 12.07 -15.73
C ASN A 15 3.26 13.23 -16.71
N ASP A 16 4.45 13.80 -16.81
CA ASP A 16 4.79 14.76 -17.86
C ASP A 16 4.99 14.06 -19.21
N LEU A 17 4.94 14.81 -20.32
CA LEU A 17 5.04 14.31 -21.69
C LEU A 17 6.21 13.35 -21.97
N PRO A 18 7.44 13.56 -21.45
CA PRO A 18 8.55 12.66 -21.75
C PRO A 18 8.59 11.39 -20.89
N VAL A 19 7.72 11.25 -19.89
CA VAL A 19 7.81 10.15 -18.90
C VAL A 19 6.65 9.17 -19.06
N GLY A 20 6.97 7.96 -19.54
CA GLY A 20 6.00 6.87 -19.65
C GLY A 20 5.44 6.42 -18.30
N ARG A 21 4.19 5.93 -18.32
CA ARG A 21 3.55 5.27 -17.17
C ARG A 21 3.91 3.80 -17.14
N SER A 22 4.03 3.22 -15.94
CA SER A 22 4.18 1.78 -15.77
C SER A 22 2.80 1.09 -15.73
N VAL A 23 2.55 0.19 -16.68
CA VAL A 23 1.33 -0.64 -16.70
C VAL A 23 1.35 -1.64 -15.56
N ASP A 24 2.51 -2.23 -15.25
CA ASP A 24 2.66 -3.19 -14.17
C ASP A 24 2.33 -2.57 -12.82
N GLU A 25 2.74 -1.32 -12.59
CA GLU A 25 2.40 -0.60 -11.36
C GLU A 25 0.90 -0.29 -11.29
N THR A 26 0.29 0.06 -12.42
CA THR A 26 -1.16 0.29 -12.49
C THR A 26 -1.93 -0.99 -12.14
N LEU A 27 -1.51 -2.14 -12.68
CA LEU A 27 -2.11 -3.44 -12.38
C LEU A 27 -1.89 -3.85 -10.91
N ARG A 28 -0.68 -3.63 -10.38
CA ARG A 28 -0.35 -3.91 -8.98
C ARG A 28 -1.24 -3.10 -8.03
N LEU A 29 -1.47 -1.82 -8.33
CA LEU A 29 -2.34 -0.96 -7.53
C LEU A 29 -3.80 -1.43 -7.57
N VAL A 30 -4.32 -1.83 -8.74
CA VAL A 30 -5.67 -2.39 -8.85
C VAL A 30 -5.81 -3.67 -8.01
N GLN A 31 -4.84 -4.57 -8.08
CA GLN A 31 -4.83 -5.80 -7.27
C GLN A 31 -4.73 -5.51 -5.78
N ALA A 32 -3.91 -4.51 -5.39
CA ALA A 32 -3.78 -4.09 -4.00
C ALA A 32 -5.11 -3.56 -3.46
N PHE A 33 -5.79 -2.66 -4.18
CA PHE A 33 -7.09 -2.15 -3.75
C PHE A 33 -8.15 -3.26 -3.63
N GLN A 34 -8.20 -4.18 -4.60
CA GLN A 34 -9.10 -5.34 -4.50
C GLN A 34 -8.77 -6.24 -3.31
N PHE A 35 -7.50 -6.40 -2.97
CA PHE A 35 -7.06 -7.16 -1.81
C PHE A 35 -7.46 -6.45 -0.50
N THR A 36 -7.17 -5.16 -0.36
CA THR A 36 -7.52 -4.39 0.84
C THR A 36 -9.02 -4.37 1.06
N ASP A 37 -9.81 -4.25 0.00
CA ASP A 37 -11.28 -4.21 0.08
C ASP A 37 -11.87 -5.58 0.48
N LYS A 38 -11.22 -6.70 0.13
CA LYS A 38 -11.65 -8.06 0.48
C LYS A 38 -11.19 -8.51 1.87
N HIS A 39 -9.96 -8.19 2.25
CA HIS A 39 -9.32 -8.72 3.45
C HIS A 39 -9.28 -7.72 4.62
N GLY A 40 -9.47 -6.42 4.36
CA GLY A 40 -9.35 -5.37 5.38
C GLY A 40 -7.91 -5.15 5.87
N GLU A 41 -6.92 -5.70 5.16
CA GLU A 41 -5.50 -5.56 5.47
C GLU A 41 -4.86 -4.48 4.61
N VAL A 42 -3.67 -4.01 5.01
CA VAL A 42 -2.93 -2.95 4.34
C VAL A 42 -1.75 -3.55 3.56
N CYS A 43 -1.58 -3.11 2.32
CA CYS A 43 -0.46 -3.51 1.47
C CYS A 43 0.76 -2.61 1.72
N PRO A 44 1.93 -3.14 2.14
CA PRO A 44 3.16 -2.36 2.32
C PRO A 44 3.74 -1.82 1.00
N ALA A 45 4.78 -0.98 1.12
CA ALA A 45 5.52 -0.48 -0.03
C ALA A 45 6.10 -1.65 -0.87
N GLY A 46 5.89 -1.61 -2.18
CA GLY A 46 6.34 -2.67 -3.09
C GLY A 46 5.56 -3.99 -2.99
N TRP A 47 4.43 -4.02 -2.26
CA TRP A 47 3.59 -5.21 -2.13
C TRP A 47 3.18 -5.77 -3.50
N LYS A 48 3.26 -7.10 -3.63
CA LYS A 48 2.79 -7.88 -4.77
C LYS A 48 1.80 -8.94 -4.29
N PRO A 49 0.94 -9.48 -5.16
CA PRO A 49 0.06 -10.59 -4.80
C PRO A 49 0.85 -11.75 -4.17
N GLY A 50 0.43 -12.18 -2.99
CA GLY A 50 1.10 -13.24 -2.21
C GLY A 50 2.23 -12.77 -1.28
N SER A 51 2.59 -11.48 -1.28
CA SER A 51 3.51 -10.91 -0.29
C SER A 51 2.82 -10.63 1.05
N ASP A 52 3.62 -10.53 2.11
CA ASP A 52 3.16 -10.21 3.46
C ASP A 52 2.42 -8.87 3.52
N THR A 53 1.43 -8.81 4.38
CA THR A 53 0.50 -7.70 4.57
C THR A 53 0.58 -7.18 6.00
N ILE A 54 0.04 -5.97 6.21
CA ILE A 54 0.00 -5.33 7.53
C ILE A 54 -1.44 -5.36 8.02
N LYS A 55 -1.66 -5.89 9.23
CA LYS A 55 -2.97 -5.82 9.86
C LYS A 55 -3.22 -4.40 10.40
N PRO A 56 -4.43 -3.86 10.29
CA PRO A 56 -4.75 -2.49 10.68
C PRO A 56 -4.79 -2.26 12.22
N ASP A 57 -4.18 -3.14 13.01
CA ASP A 57 -4.12 -3.03 14.47
C ASP A 57 -2.78 -2.41 14.90
N VAL A 58 -2.82 -1.46 15.84
CA VAL A 58 -1.62 -0.72 16.28
C VAL A 58 -0.54 -1.64 16.85
N GLN A 59 -0.94 -2.70 17.56
CA GLN A 59 0.01 -3.63 18.16
C GLN A 59 0.59 -4.57 17.10
N LYS A 60 -0.26 -5.15 16.24
CA LYS A 60 0.17 -6.06 15.16
C LYS A 60 0.99 -5.36 14.08
N SER A 61 0.72 -4.09 13.84
CA SER A 61 1.48 -3.25 12.91
C SER A 61 2.91 -3.00 13.41
N LYS A 62 3.09 -2.83 14.73
CA LYS A 62 4.44 -2.75 15.34
C LYS A 62 5.21 -4.07 15.19
N GLU A 63 4.53 -5.21 15.32
CA GLU A 63 5.15 -6.53 15.14
C GLU A 63 5.66 -6.72 13.70
N TYR A 64 4.86 -6.35 12.68
CA TYR A 64 5.31 -6.31 11.29
C TYR A 64 6.50 -5.36 11.11
N GLY A 65 6.43 -4.17 11.70
CA GLY A 65 7.52 -3.20 11.68
C GLY A 65 8.79 -3.78 12.28
N GLN A 66 8.74 -4.43 13.44
CA GLN A 66 9.92 -5.03 14.08
C GLN A 66 10.50 -6.20 13.26
N ALA A 67 9.65 -7.04 12.65
CA ALA A 67 10.09 -8.12 11.78
C ALA A 67 10.73 -7.60 10.47
N ALA A 68 10.18 -6.52 9.89
CA ALA A 68 10.70 -5.90 8.67
C ALA A 68 11.92 -4.99 8.91
N VAL A 69 12.08 -4.44 10.13
CA VAL A 69 13.13 -3.46 10.51
C VAL A 69 14.37 -4.13 11.12
N GLY A 70 14.48 -5.45 11.10
CA GLY A 70 15.72 -6.18 11.40
C GLY A 70 16.94 -5.83 10.53
N GLY A 71 16.88 -4.80 9.68
CA GLY A 71 17.98 -4.33 8.85
C GLY A 71 18.10 -2.82 8.57
N LEU A 72 17.22 -1.92 9.03
CA LEU A 72 17.34 -0.49 8.67
C LEU A 72 16.91 0.46 9.81
N GLU A 73 17.89 1.12 10.42
CA GLU A 73 17.72 2.12 11.48
C GLU A 73 16.80 3.30 11.09
N ASN A 74 15.82 3.56 11.96
CA ASN A 74 15.25 4.87 12.30
C ASN A 74 14.67 5.81 11.21
N LYS A 75 14.17 5.31 10.07
CA LYS A 75 13.39 6.16 9.13
C LYS A 75 11.99 5.65 8.72
N THR A 76 11.63 4.41 9.03
CA THR A 76 10.43 3.78 8.45
C THR A 76 9.13 3.99 9.25
N SER A 77 9.18 4.62 10.43
CA SER A 77 7.98 4.86 11.27
C SER A 77 6.92 5.78 10.64
N PHE A 78 7.21 6.50 9.56
CA PHE A 78 6.26 7.50 9.04
C PHE A 78 5.19 6.92 8.11
N VAL A 79 5.48 5.83 7.38
CA VAL A 79 4.57 5.27 6.36
C VAL A 79 3.44 4.44 6.98
N LEU A 80 3.71 3.79 8.11
CA LEU A 80 2.76 2.91 8.77
C LEU A 80 1.63 3.68 9.49
N PHE A 81 1.93 4.90 9.97
CA PHE A 81 1.00 5.68 10.78
C PHE A 81 -0.09 6.38 9.97
N SER A 82 0.09 6.63 8.68
CA SER A 82 -0.92 7.30 7.85
C SER A 82 -2.06 6.38 7.42
N CYS A 83 -1.86 5.06 7.43
CA CYS A 83 -2.88 4.07 7.05
C CYS A 83 -3.77 3.62 8.24
N LEU A 84 -3.43 4.03 9.47
CA LEU A 84 -4.07 3.57 10.71
C LEU A 84 -4.85 4.65 11.48
N LYS A 85 -4.95 5.87 10.94
CA LYS A 85 -5.79 6.90 11.56
C LYS A 85 -7.14 7.00 10.84
N PRO A 86 -8.24 7.19 11.58
CA PRO A 86 -9.57 7.41 11.00
C PRO A 86 -9.61 8.70 10.18
#